data_AF-A0A926VDY9-F1
#
_entry.id   AF-A0A926VDY9-F1
#
_cell.length_a   1.000
_cell.length_b   1.000
_cell.length_c   1.000
_cell.angle_alpha   90.00
_cell.angle_beta   90.00
_cell.angle_gamma   90.00
#
_symmetry.space_group_name_H-M   'P 1'
#
loop_
_entity.id
_entity.type
_entity.pdbx_description
1 polymer ?
#
loop_
_entity_poly.entity_id
_entity_poly.type
_entity_poly.pdbx_seq_one_letter_code
_entity_poly.pdbx_strand_id
1 'polypeptide(L)'
;MANLPDETLTTILYLQRRLFQIINQASAAEFNLAEEYGETEATLGELEELKNVIERARTSYTRLYRLVLLVGESQPMADSAALPYLV
;
A
#
# COMPACT_ATOMS: atom_id res chain seq x y z
N MET A 1 15.86 8.38 -21.97
CA MET A 1 15.68 8.71 -20.54
C MET A 1 14.82 7.63 -19.94
N ALA A 2 15.15 7.18 -18.74
CA ALA A 2 14.37 6.18 -18.04
C ALA A 2 12.98 6.76 -17.78
N ASN A 3 11.95 6.02 -18.18
CA ASN A 3 10.58 6.43 -17.95
C ASN A 3 9.66 5.21 -17.93
N LEU A 4 8.53 5.34 -17.25
CA LEU A 4 7.43 4.39 -17.35
C LEU A 4 6.51 4.80 -18.51
N PRO A 5 5.87 3.84 -19.21
CA PRO A 5 4.78 4.16 -20.12
C PRO A 5 3.63 4.87 -19.38
N ASP A 6 2.98 5.84 -20.03
CA ASP A 6 1.90 6.64 -19.42
C ASP A 6 0.75 5.77 -18.89
N GLU A 7 0.41 4.69 -19.61
CA GLU A 7 -0.60 3.72 -19.19
C GLU A 7 -0.18 2.99 -17.90
N THR A 8 1.11 2.64 -17.78
CA THR A 8 1.67 2.01 -16.58
C THR A 8 1.63 2.97 -15.40
N LEU A 9 2.06 4.22 -15.58
CA LEU A 9 2.02 5.23 -14.51
C LEU A 9 0.58 5.50 -14.06
N THR A 10 -0.35 5.65 -15.00
CA THR A 10 -1.79 5.83 -14.72
C THR A 10 -2.34 4.66 -13.92
N THR A 11 -2.00 3.42 -14.30
CA THR A 11 -2.42 2.22 -13.59
C THR A 11 -1.86 2.17 -12.17
N ILE A 12 -0.57 2.50 -11.99
CA ILE A 12 0.05 2.51 -10.66
C ILE A 12 -0.63 3.54 -9.75
N LEU A 13 -0.84 4.77 -10.23
CA LEU A 13 -1.48 5.84 -9.46
C LEU A 13 -2.93 5.48 -9.11
N TYR A 14 -3.66 4.83 -10.04
CA TYR A 14 -4.99 4.30 -9.77
C TYR A 14 -4.98 3.25 -8.65
N LEU A 15 -4.05 2.30 -8.68
CA LEU A 15 -3.91 1.27 -7.65
C LEU A 15 -3.52 1.86 -6.30
N GLN A 16 -2.59 2.83 -6.26
CA GLN A 16 -2.21 3.53 -5.04
C GLN A 16 -3.39 4.23 -4.39
N ARG A 17 -4.24 4.91 -5.17
CA ARG A 17 -5.47 5.51 -4.66
C ARG A 17 -6.38 4.46 -4.01
N ARG A 18 -6.58 3.31 -4.65
CA ARG A 18 -7.42 2.23 -4.11
C ARG A 18 -6.85 1.65 -2.81
N LEU A 19 -5.53 1.44 -2.76
CA LEU A 19 -4.86 0.96 -1.55
C LEU A 19 -4.98 1.97 -0.40
N PHE A 20 -4.85 3.27 -0.68
CA PHE A 20 -5.11 4.32 0.30
C PHE A 20 -6.55 4.26 0.84
N GLN A 21 -7.54 4.08 -0.04
CA GLN A 21 -8.95 3.94 0.38
C GLN A 21 -9.16 2.72 1.28
N ILE A 22 -8.55 1.58 0.95
CA ILE A 22 -8.61 0.37 1.79
C ILE A 22 -8.00 0.63 3.17
N ILE A 23 -6.82 1.24 3.23
CA ILE A 23 -6.16 1.59 4.50
C ILE A 23 -7.07 2.50 5.32
N ASN A 24 -7.60 3.56 4.72
CA ASN A 24 -8.46 4.51 5.41
C ASN A 24 -9.75 3.85 5.95
N GLN A 25 -10.40 3.02 5.14
CA GLN A 25 -11.62 2.31 5.54
C GLN A 25 -11.35 1.29 6.65
N ALA A 26 -10.27 0.51 6.54
CA ALA A 26 -9.91 -0.49 7.55
C ALA A 26 -9.51 0.17 8.88
N SER A 27 -8.73 1.25 8.84
CA SER A 27 -8.38 2.00 10.06
C SER A 27 -9.60 2.65 10.72
N ALA A 28 -10.55 3.18 9.93
CA ALA A 28 -11.80 3.71 10.48
C ALA A 28 -12.65 2.61 11.11
N ALA A 29 -12.74 1.44 10.47
CA ALA A 29 -13.46 0.29 11.02
C ALA A 29 -12.81 -0.23 12.32
N GLU A 30 -11.48 -0.33 12.35
CA GLU A 30 -10.72 -0.74 13.55
C GLU A 30 -10.99 0.21 14.71
N PHE A 31 -10.88 1.51 14.47
CA PHE A 31 -11.15 2.55 15.47
C PHE A 31 -12.59 2.48 15.98
N ASN A 32 -13.58 2.42 15.09
CA ASN A 32 -14.99 2.38 15.49
C ASN A 32 -15.33 1.10 16.26
N LEU A 33 -14.78 -0.05 15.86
CA LEU A 33 -14.99 -1.33 16.56
C LEU A 33 -14.43 -1.27 17.98
N ALA A 34 -13.21 -0.74 18.13
CA ALA A 34 -12.57 -0.59 19.43
C ALA A 34 -13.29 0.42 20.34
N GLU A 35 -13.77 1.55 19.79
CA GLU A 35 -14.49 2.58 20.57
C GLU A 35 -15.87 2.10 21.03
N GLU A 36 -16.61 1.38 20.17
CA GLU A 36 -17.99 0.99 20.46
C GLU A 36 -18.06 -0.28 21.34
N TYR A 37 -17.15 -1.24 21.13
CA TYR A 37 -17.21 -2.55 21.77
C TYR A 37 -16.02 -2.88 22.67
N GLY A 38 -14.94 -2.08 22.63
CA GLY A 38 -13.70 -2.35 23.35
C GLY A 38 -12.88 -3.48 22.73
N GLU A 39 -11.67 -3.67 23.26
CA GLU A 39 -10.80 -4.81 22.94
C GLU A 39 -11.11 -5.96 23.91
N THR A 40 -11.94 -6.90 23.48
CA THR A 40 -12.39 -8.06 24.28
C THR A 40 -12.12 -9.35 23.53
N GLU A 41 -12.25 -10.51 24.18
CA GLU A 41 -12.10 -11.82 23.50
C GLU A 41 -13.02 -11.97 22.28
N ALA A 42 -14.17 -11.31 22.28
CA ALA A 42 -15.14 -11.35 21.19
C ALA A 42 -14.83 -10.40 20.02
N THR A 43 -13.93 -9.44 20.19
CA THR A 43 -13.57 -8.44 19.15
C THR A 43 -12.11 -8.52 18.71
N LEU A 44 -11.27 -9.25 19.47
CA LEU A 44 -9.84 -9.34 19.24
C LEU A 44 -9.52 -9.93 17.86
N GLY A 45 -10.28 -10.95 17.42
CA GLY A 45 -10.08 -11.57 16.10
C GLY A 45 -10.35 -10.60 14.94
N GLU A 46 -11.42 -9.82 15.03
CA GLU A 46 -11.79 -8.82 14.04
C GLU A 46 -10.79 -7.67 13.98
N LEU A 47 -10.32 -7.19 15.14
CA LEU A 47 -9.28 -6.16 15.22
C LEU A 47 -7.95 -6.63 14.62
N GLU A 48 -7.55 -7.88 14.88
CA GLU A 48 -6.37 -8.51 14.28
C GLU A 48 -6.49 -8.57 12.74
N GLU A 49 -7.65 -8.98 12.22
CA GLU A 49 -7.89 -9.03 10.78
C GLU A 49 -7.85 -7.64 10.14
N LEU A 50 -8.40 -6.61 10.79
CA LEU A 50 -8.33 -5.23 10.32
C LEU A 50 -6.89 -4.72 10.26
N LYS A 51 -6.08 -5.00 11.29
CA LYS A 51 -4.63 -4.71 11.28
C LYS A 51 -3.92 -5.43 10.13
N ASN A 52 -4.23 -6.71 9.91
CA ASN A 52 -3.66 -7.49 8.80
C ASN A 52 -4.05 -6.93 7.42
N VAL A 53 -5.26 -6.40 7.25
CA VAL A 53 -5.68 -5.71 6.02
C VAL A 53 -4.88 -4.42 5.82
N ILE A 54 -4.75 -3.60 6.87
CA ILE A 54 -3.99 -2.35 6.84
C ILE A 54 -2.54 -2.61 6.43
N GLU A 55 -1.87 -3.58 7.06
CA GLU A 55 -0.46 -3.87 6.80
C GLU A 55 -0.22 -4.44 5.39
N ARG A 56 -1.10 -5.30 4.89
CA ARG A 56 -1.02 -5.80 3.49
C ARG A 56 -1.21 -4.67 2.47
N ALA A 57 -2.17 -3.78 2.71
CA ALA A 57 -2.42 -2.64 1.84
C ALA A 57 -1.26 -1.62 1.87
N ARG A 58 -0.74 -1.32 3.06
CA ARG A 58 0.43 -0.43 3.26
C ARG A 58 1.67 -0.97 2.55
N THR A 59 1.93 -2.27 2.68
CA THR A 59 3.06 -2.94 2.00
C THR A 59 2.96 -2.78 0.49
N SER A 60 1.79 -3.06 -0.08
CA SER A 60 1.53 -2.94 -1.51
C SER A 60 1.66 -1.49 -2.00
N TYR A 61 1.11 -0.53 -1.24
CA TYR A 61 1.19 0.90 -1.57
C TYR A 61 2.65 1.37 -1.61
N THR A 62 3.42 1.01 -0.58
CA THR A 62 4.82 1.40 -0.44
C THR A 62 5.68 0.84 -1.57
N ARG A 63 5.45 -0.42 -1.96
CA ARG A 63 6.15 -1.04 -3.09
C ARG A 63 5.92 -0.27 -4.39
N LEU A 64 4.66 0.04 -4.70
CA LEU A 64 4.30 0.80 -5.91
C LEU A 64 4.89 2.22 -5.90
N TYR A 65 4.83 2.90 -4.76
CA TYR A 65 5.41 4.24 -4.59
C TYR A 65 6.92 4.25 -4.85
N ARG A 66 7.64 3.32 -4.23
CA ARG A 66 9.09 3.21 -4.39
C ARG A 66 9.49 2.89 -5.82
N LEU A 67 8.74 2.01 -6.51
CA LEU A 67 9.01 1.66 -7.90
C LEU A 67 8.93 2.88 -8.83
N VAL A 68 7.88 3.70 -8.70
CA VAL A 68 7.72 4.91 -9.53
C VAL A 68 8.86 5.89 -9.27
N LEU A 69 9.20 6.12 -8.00
CA LEU A 69 10.27 7.04 -7.61
C LEU A 69 11.63 6.58 -8.15
N LEU A 70 11.96 5.31 -7.94
CA LEU A 70 13.21 4.70 -8.38
C LEU A 70 13.41 4.84 -9.89
N VAL A 71 12.38 4.59 -10.70
CA VAL A 71 12.49 4.73 -12.17
C VAL A 71 12.71 6.19 -12.57
N GLY A 72 12.02 7.13 -11.92
CA GLY A 72 12.20 8.56 -12.18
C GLY A 72 13.61 9.07 -11.86
N GLU A 73 14.19 8.57 -10.75
CA GLU A 73 15.53 8.94 -10.28
C GLU A 73 16.67 8.22 -11.00
N SER A 74 16.41 7.09 -11.66
CA SER A 74 17.42 6.28 -12.34
C SER A 74 17.70 6.76 -13.77
N GLN A 75 18.24 7.97 -13.91
CA GLN A 75 18.62 8.52 -15.22
C GLN A 75 20.07 8.17 -15.59
N PRO A 76 20.38 7.96 -16.89
CA PRO A 76 19.47 7.99 -18.05
C PRO A 76 18.77 6.65 -18.31
N MET A 77 19.11 5.60 -17.56
CA MET A 77 18.59 4.24 -17.68
C MET A 77 18.22 3.70 -16.31
N ALA A 78 17.05 3.06 -16.21
CA ALA A 78 16.60 2.42 -15.00
C ALA A 78 17.58 1.30 -14.61
N ASP A 79 18.11 1.35 -13.38
CA ASP A 79 19.03 0.32 -12.91
C ASP A 79 18.27 -0.99 -12.68
N SER A 80 18.61 -2.01 -13.49
CA SER A 80 18.05 -3.35 -13.35
C SER A 80 18.39 -3.99 -12.01
N ALA A 81 19.43 -3.52 -11.32
CA ALA A 81 19.87 -4.04 -10.02
C ALA A 81 18.99 -3.59 -8.84
N ALA A 82 18.10 -2.61 -9.04
CA ALA A 82 17.17 -2.16 -8.00
C ALA A 82 15.81 -2.88 -8.01
N LEU A 83 15.52 -3.66 -9.06
CA LEU A 83 14.34 -4.52 -9.18
C LEU A 83 14.28 -5.74 -8.22
N PRO A 84 15.39 -6.39 -7.80
CA PRO A 84 15.33 -7.59 -6.95
C PRO A 84 14.88 -7.34 -5.51
N TYR A 85 14.97 -6.10 -5.00
CA TYR A 85 14.51 -5.76 -3.64
C TYR A 85 12.97 -5.61 -3.54
N LEU A 86 12.24 -6.00 -4.59
CA LEU A 86 10.77 -5.93 -4.69
C LEU A 86 10.05 -7.25 -4.33
N VAL A 87 10.77 -8.33 -4.00
CA VAL A 87 10.19 -9.60 -3.54
C VAL A 87 9.92 -9.55 -2.04
#